data_AF-F9U8U0-F1
#
_entry.id   AF-F9U8U0-F1
#
_cell.length_a   1.000
_cell.length_b   1.000
_cell.length_c   1.000
_cell.angle_alpha   90.00
_cell.angle_beta   90.00
_cell.angle_gamma   90.00
#
_symmetry.space_group_name_H-M   'P 1'
#
loop_
_entity.id
_entity.type
_entity.pdbx_description
1 polymer ?
#
loop_
_entity_poly.entity_id
_entity_poly.type
_entity_poly.pdbx_seq_one_letter_code
_entity_poly.pdbx_strand_id
1 'polypeptide(L)'
;MRRATEGEGFRFDILEPHDPSLGDNVEKAVGLARFAERHGHLFGRIQLIRRRHSPAGGDAFFRLEINRTAMQKKLLLVTTNPQLDALFAAEAMSVGSSGG
;
A
#
# COMPACT_ATOMS: atom_id res chain seq x y z
N MET A 1 15.36 -28.93 -13.00
CA MET A 1 14.00 -28.72 -12.46
C MET A 1 14.06 -28.89 -10.95
N ARG A 2 13.91 -27.81 -10.16
CA ARG A 2 13.92 -27.91 -8.69
C ARG A 2 12.50 -28.21 -8.22
N ARG A 3 12.33 -29.32 -7.48
CA ARG A 3 11.09 -29.66 -6.77
C ARG A 3 10.89 -28.64 -5.65
N ALA A 4 9.70 -28.05 -5.57
CA ALA A 4 9.26 -27.34 -4.36
C ALA A 4 9.16 -28.37 -3.22
N THR A 5 9.86 -28.11 -2.12
CA THR A 5 9.84 -28.95 -0.92
C THR A 5 8.58 -28.63 -0.11
N GLU A 6 7.83 -29.67 0.28
CA GLU A 6 6.79 -29.57 1.31
C GLU A 6 7.40 -28.95 2.57
N GLY A 7 6.96 -27.73 2.92
CA GLY A 7 7.46 -27.00 4.09
C GLY A 7 7.65 -25.49 3.86
N GLU A 8 7.80 -25.04 2.63
CA GLU A 8 7.75 -23.59 2.31
C GLU A 8 6.31 -23.22 1.99
N GLY A 9 5.55 -22.79 3.00
CA GLY A 9 4.19 -22.30 2.82
C GLY A 9 4.11 -21.20 1.76
N PHE A 10 3.02 -21.16 1.00
CA PHE A 10 2.80 -20.11 0.01
C PHE A 10 2.62 -18.75 0.70
N ARG A 11 3.36 -17.73 0.23
CA ARG A 11 3.16 -16.34 0.64
C ARG A 11 2.44 -15.59 -0.48
N PHE A 12 1.30 -15.00 -0.16
CA PHE A 12 0.51 -14.20 -1.08
C PHE A 12 0.65 -12.72 -0.75
N ASP A 13 0.75 -11.88 -1.77
CA ASP A 13 0.81 -10.43 -1.65
C ASP A 13 -0.29 -9.79 -2.51
N ILE A 14 -0.86 -8.68 -2.05
CA ILE A 14 -1.79 -7.86 -2.83
C ILE A 14 -1.09 -6.53 -3.13
N LEU A 15 -0.83 -6.27 -4.41
CA LEU A 15 -0.22 -5.03 -4.88
C LEU A 15 -1.22 -4.33 -5.79
N GLU A 16 -1.88 -3.29 -5.27
CA GLU A 16 -2.92 -2.57 -5.99
C GLU A 16 -2.33 -1.28 -6.61
N PRO A 17 -2.21 -1.22 -7.95
CA PRO A 17 -1.70 -0.03 -8.64
C PRO A 17 -2.75 1.07 -8.64
N HIS A 18 -2.34 2.24 -8.17
CA HIS A 18 -3.25 3.33 -7.89
C HIS A 18 -2.91 4.54 -8.77
N ASP A 19 -3.86 4.95 -9.62
CA ASP A 19 -3.76 6.15 -10.45
C ASP A 19 -4.51 7.30 -9.79
N PRO A 20 -3.81 8.35 -9.30
CA PRO A 20 -4.44 9.47 -8.58
C PRO A 20 -5.47 10.26 -9.43
N SER A 21 -5.50 10.08 -10.76
CA SER A 21 -6.47 10.75 -11.64
C SER A 21 -7.85 10.09 -11.69
N LEU A 22 -8.01 8.88 -11.13
CA LEU A 22 -9.28 8.15 -11.10
C LEU A 22 -10.13 8.49 -9.86
N GLY A 23 -11.46 8.50 -10.02
CA GLY A 23 -12.39 8.91 -8.95
C GLY A 23 -12.61 7.88 -7.84
N ASP A 24 -12.36 6.59 -8.10
CA ASP A 24 -12.64 5.47 -7.18
C ASP A 24 -11.50 5.16 -6.18
N ASN A 25 -10.50 6.04 -6.14
CA ASN A 25 -9.28 5.90 -5.35
C ASN A 25 -9.53 5.77 -3.84
N VAL A 26 -10.41 6.62 -3.28
CA VAL A 26 -10.76 6.57 -1.85
C VAL A 26 -11.45 5.26 -1.52
N GLU A 27 -12.44 4.87 -2.32
CA GLU A 27 -13.25 3.67 -2.08
C GLU A 27 -12.40 2.40 -2.14
N LYS A 28 -11.49 2.30 -3.12
CA LYS A 28 -10.51 1.21 -3.19
C LYS A 28 -9.62 1.16 -1.96
N ALA A 29 -9.07 2.30 -1.54
CA ALA A 29 -8.16 2.35 -0.41
C ALA A 29 -8.85 1.96 0.92
N VAL A 30 -10.06 2.47 1.15
CA VAL A 30 -10.90 2.13 2.30
C VAL A 30 -11.32 0.66 2.25
N GLY A 31 -11.74 0.16 1.08
CA GLY A 31 -12.14 -1.24 0.88
C GLY A 31 -10.99 -2.20 1.17
N LEU A 32 -9.78 -1.88 0.70
CA LEU A 32 -8.59 -2.69 0.94
C LEU A 32 -8.14 -2.64 2.40
N ALA A 33 -8.32 -1.51 3.10
CA ALA A 33 -8.11 -1.43 4.54
C ALA A 33 -9.10 -2.31 5.32
N ARG A 34 -10.40 -2.27 4.98
CA ARG A 34 -11.43 -3.15 5.57
C ARG A 34 -11.14 -4.63 5.30
N PHE A 35 -10.64 -4.95 4.12
CA PHE A 35 -10.19 -6.30 3.80
C PHE A 35 -9.02 -6.74 4.68
N ALA A 36 -8.00 -5.89 4.82
CA ALA A 36 -6.83 -6.15 5.65
C ALA A 36 -7.17 -6.32 7.14
N GLU A 37 -8.17 -5.60 7.66
CA GLU A 37 -8.64 -5.80 9.05
C GLU A 37 -9.12 -7.24 9.31
N ARG A 38 -9.78 -7.87 8.33
CA ARG A 38 -10.34 -9.22 8.48
C ARG A 38 -9.38 -10.32 8.04
N HIS A 39 -8.58 -10.05 7.01
CA HIS A 39 -7.84 -11.08 6.27
C HIS A 39 -6.35 -10.77 6.12
N GLY A 40 -5.86 -9.62 6.59
CA GLY A 40 -4.48 -9.17 6.36
C GLY A 40 -3.42 -10.13 6.91
N HIS A 41 -3.72 -10.87 7.98
CA HIS A 41 -2.83 -11.89 8.54
C HIS A 41 -2.53 -13.07 7.59
N LEU A 42 -3.34 -13.25 6.54
CA LEU A 42 -3.14 -14.29 5.52
C LEU A 42 -2.17 -13.85 4.41
N PHE A 43 -1.83 -12.56 4.35
CA PHE A 43 -1.01 -11.98 3.29
C PHE A 43 0.32 -11.47 3.84
N GLY A 44 1.39 -11.68 3.08
CA GLY A 44 2.70 -11.12 3.42
C GLY A 44 2.66 -9.59 3.39
N ARG A 45 2.09 -9.03 2.32
CA ARG A 45 1.93 -7.59 2.11
C ARG A 45 0.60 -7.27 1.48
N ILE A 46 0.05 -6.13 1.86
CA ILE A 46 -1.07 -5.50 1.16
C ILE A 46 -0.66 -4.05 0.94
N GLN A 47 -0.42 -3.68 -0.32
CA GLN A 47 0.13 -2.37 -0.66
C GLN A 47 -0.74 -1.64 -1.67
N LEU A 48 -0.96 -0.34 -1.44
CA LEU A 48 -1.34 0.59 -2.50
C LEU A 48 -0.07 1.21 -3.07
N ILE A 49 0.10 1.17 -4.38
CA ILE A 49 1.29 1.66 -5.07
C ILE A 49 0.89 2.76 -6.04
N ARG A 50 1.42 3.98 -5.84
CA ARG A 50 1.25 5.10 -6.77
C ARG A 50 2.51 5.32 -7.56
N ARG A 51 2.36 5.49 -8.88
CA ARG A 51 3.44 5.97 -9.74
C ARG A 51 3.30 7.49 -9.89
N ARG A 52 4.40 8.22 -9.77
CA ARG A 52 4.47 9.66 -9.99
C ARG A 52 5.72 10.00 -10.79
N HIS A 53 5.58 10.85 -11.80
CA HIS A 53 6.74 11.37 -12.50
C HIS A 53 7.58 12.28 -11.59
N SER A 54 8.89 12.08 -11.61
CA SER A 54 9.84 12.94 -10.92
C SER A 54 10.18 14.16 -11.76
N PRO A 55 10.30 15.36 -11.16
CA PRO A 55 10.82 16.55 -11.85
C PRO A 55 12.24 16.36 -12.41
N ALA A 56 13.04 15.48 -11.80
CA ALA A 56 14.40 15.16 -12.24
C ALA A 56 14.45 14.15 -13.41
N GLY A 57 13.30 13.77 -13.96
CA GLY A 57 13.16 12.71 -14.96
C GLY A 57 12.91 11.33 -14.34
N GLY A 58 12.13 10.50 -15.03
CA GLY A 58 11.79 9.14 -14.61
C GLY A 58 10.54 9.01 -13.74
N ASP A 59 10.20 7.77 -13.38
CA ASP A 59 9.06 7.41 -12.53
C ASP A 59 9.51 7.07 -11.10
N ALA A 60 8.80 7.60 -10.11
CA ALA A 60 8.94 7.25 -8.71
C ALA A 60 7.70 6.47 -8.24
N PHE A 61 7.91 5.38 -7.51
CA PHE A 61 6.84 4.58 -6.93
C PHE A 61 6.72 4.83 -5.42
N PHE A 62 5.54 5.26 -4.99
CA PHE A 62 5.19 5.49 -3.59
C PHE A 62 4.30 4.36 -3.11
N ARG A 63 4.52 3.88 -1.89
CA ARG A 63 3.83 2.70 -1.35
C ARG A 63 3.21 3.00 0.00
N LEU A 64 1.95 2.59 0.18
CA LEU A 64 1.33 2.51 1.50
C LEU A 64 1.23 1.04 1.90
N GLU A 65 1.94 0.64 2.96
CA GLU A 65 1.82 -0.70 3.53
C GLU A 65 0.61 -0.79 4.48
N ILE A 66 -0.42 -1.50 4.04
CA ILE A 66 -1.74 -1.63 4.66
C ILE A 66 -1.79 -2.76 5.67
N ASN A 67 -0.87 -3.75 5.66
CA ASN A 67 -0.86 -4.77 6.71
C ASN A 67 -0.58 -4.20 8.11
N ARG A 68 -0.12 -2.96 8.21
CA ARG A 68 0.02 -2.24 9.48
C ARG A 68 -1.34 -1.76 9.99
N THR A 69 -1.76 -2.20 11.17
CA THR A 69 -3.01 -1.77 11.82
C THR A 69 -3.12 -0.24 11.94
N ALA A 70 -2.01 0.45 12.19
CA ALA A 70 -1.99 1.92 12.24
C ALA A 70 -2.35 2.56 10.88
N MET A 71 -1.93 1.95 9.77
CA MET A 71 -2.28 2.43 8.43
C MET A 71 -3.74 2.13 8.09
N GLN A 72 -4.25 0.96 8.47
CA GLN A 72 -5.66 0.59 8.29
C GLN A 72 -6.57 1.62 8.97
N LYS A 73 -6.31 1.94 10.24
CA LYS A 73 -7.07 2.96 10.99
C LYS A 73 -7.06 4.33 10.32
N LYS A 74 -5.92 4.76 9.76
CA LYS A 74 -5.83 6.02 9.01
C LYS A 74 -6.66 5.96 7.73
N LEU A 75 -6.54 4.88 6.95
CA LEU A 75 -7.27 4.70 5.69
C LEU A 75 -8.78 4.63 5.89
N LEU A 76 -9.27 4.02 6.96
CA LEU A 76 -10.71 3.93 7.27
C LEU A 76 -11.36 5.30 7.55
N LEU A 77 -10.57 6.32 7.90
CA LEU A 77 -11.04 7.68 8.14
C LEU A 77 -10.95 8.57 6.89
N VAL A 78 -10.34 8.08 5.80
CA VAL A 78 -10.22 8.84 4.56
C VAL A 78 -11.56 8.87 3.84
N THR A 79 -12.01 10.08 3.50
CA THR A 79 -13.24 10.32 2.74
C THR A 79 -13.01 11.10 1.46
N THR A 80 -11.78 11.62 1.24
CA THR A 80 -11.45 12.45 0.07
C THR A 80 -10.05 12.14 -0.49
N ASN A 81 -9.86 12.38 -1.79
CA ASN A 81 -8.55 12.18 -2.44
C ASN A 81 -7.41 12.99 -1.80
N PRO A 82 -7.59 14.29 -1.45
CA PRO A 82 -6.53 15.05 -0.79
C PRO A 82 -6.07 14.45 0.55
N GLN A 83 -6.97 13.83 1.31
CA GLN A 83 -6.60 13.12 2.55
C GLN A 83 -5.77 11.87 2.25
N LEU A 84 -6.13 11.10 1.21
CA LEU A 84 -5.33 9.96 0.75
C LEU A 84 -3.96 10.41 0.26
N ASP A 85 -3.88 11.51 -0.48
CA ASP A 85 -2.64 12.11 -0.97
C ASP A 85 -1.71 12.50 0.19
N ALA A 86 -2.27 13.09 1.25
CA ALA A 86 -1.53 13.43 2.46
C ALA A 86 -0.95 12.20 3.16
N LEU A 87 -1.65 11.06 3.17
CA LEU A 87 -1.12 9.80 3.71
C LEU A 87 0.07 9.28 2.89
N PHE A 88 -0.01 9.32 1.57
CA PHE A 88 1.12 8.96 0.70
C PHE A 88 2.33 9.87 0.94
N ALA A 89 2.11 11.18 1.09
CA ALA A 89 3.17 12.12 1.41
C ALA A 89 3.81 11.84 2.78
N ALA A 90 3.00 11.56 3.80
CA ALA A 90 3.47 11.27 5.15
C ALA A 90 4.33 10.00 5.21
N GLU A 91 3.95 8.93 4.52
CA GLU A 91 4.74 7.70 4.46
C GLU A 91 6.01 7.85 3.62
N ALA A 92 5.98 8.67 2.56
CA ALA A 92 7.19 8.97 1.79
C ALA A 92 8.27 9.64 2.66
N MET A 93 7.86 10.48 3.62
CA MET A 93 8.76 11.14 4.56
C MET A 93 9.27 10.21 5.67
N SER A 94 8.49 9.20 6.07
CA SER A 94 8.88 8.28 7.16
C SER A 94 9.94 7.26 6.76
N VAL A 95 10.05 6.92 5.47
CA VAL A 95 11.05 5.97 4.95
C VAL A 95 12.48 6.57 4.96
N GLY A 96 12.62 7.88 5.18
CA GLY A 96 13.92 8.57 5.23
C GLY A 96 14.73 8.42 6.53
N SER A 97 14.25 7.71 7.56
CA SER A 97 14.91 7.70 8.89
C SER A 97 15.34 6.33 9.45
N SER A 98 15.34 5.26 8.65
CA SER A 98 15.78 3.93 9.12
C SER A 98 16.98 3.39 8.34
N GLY A 99 18.05 4.16 8.30
CA GLY A 99 19.38 3.69 7.90
C GLY A 99 20.38 3.99 9.03
N GLY A 100 20.48 3.08 9.98
CA GLY A 100 21.41 3.09 11.10
C GLY A 100 21.72 1.66 11.53
#